data_AF-A0A9E2TW74-F1
#
_entry.id   AF-A0A9E2TW74-F1
#
_cell.length_a   1.000
_cell.length_b   1.000
_cell.length_c   1.000
_cell.angle_alpha   90.00
_cell.angle_beta   90.00
_cell.angle_gamma   90.00
#
_symmetry.space_group_name_H-M   'P 1'
#
loop_
_entity.id
_entity.type
_entity.pdbx_description
1 polymer ?
#
loop_
_entity_poly.entity_id
_entity_poly.type
_entity_poly.pdbx_seq_one_letter_code
_entity_poly.pdbx_strand_id
1 'polypeptide(L)'
;MEYGFLSVIPPLVAIILAIWTRQVLFSLLIGLAIGWIIIEKGLFVGLYSSVDALIDVFASAGNTRTIVFTLIIGALIQMVKYSGGVSGFVQKIQQMVKGSANPTRKLQATAGITGFLIFIESNISILTVGTIFRPLFDRFGISKEKLAYIADSSSAPSCILFPVNAWGAYIMGLLVAFE
;
A
#
# COMPACT_ATOMS: atom_id res chain seq x y z
N MET A 1 -10.10 -16.26 27.06
CA MET A 1 -10.43 -17.44 26.25
C MET A 1 -9.29 -17.66 25.28
N GLU A 2 -8.60 -18.80 25.35
CA GLU A 2 -7.58 -19.13 24.35
C GLU A 2 -8.28 -19.72 23.13
N TYR A 3 -8.35 -18.95 22.05
CA TYR A 3 -8.95 -19.39 20.79
C TYR A 3 -8.07 -20.40 20.02
N GLY A 4 -6.82 -20.59 20.43
CA GLY A 4 -5.90 -21.57 19.85
C GLY A 4 -5.88 -21.55 18.32
N PHE A 5 -6.07 -22.72 17.70
CA PHE A 5 -6.08 -22.88 16.24
C PHE A 5 -7.23 -22.15 15.53
N LEU A 6 -8.36 -21.89 16.21
CA LEU A 6 -9.51 -21.17 15.61
C LEU A 6 -9.15 -19.73 15.23
N SER A 7 -8.19 -19.10 15.92
CA SER A 7 -7.73 -17.74 15.60
C SER A 7 -7.04 -17.61 14.24
N VAL A 8 -6.51 -18.72 13.71
CA VAL A 8 -5.76 -18.76 12.45
C VAL A 8 -6.70 -18.92 11.25
N ILE A 9 -7.92 -19.42 11.47
CA ILE A 9 -8.89 -19.70 10.40
C ILE A 9 -9.28 -18.42 9.63
N PRO A 10 -9.69 -17.31 10.28
CA PRO A 10 -10.08 -16.09 9.55
C PRO A 10 -8.98 -15.54 8.61
N PRO A 11 -7.73 -15.34 9.04
CA PRO A 11 -6.69 -14.84 8.15
C PRO A 11 -6.30 -15.85 7.06
N LEU A 12 -6.29 -17.15 7.35
CA LEU A 12 -6.00 -18.17 6.32
C LEU A 12 -7.06 -18.18 5.23
N VAL A 13 -8.34 -18.14 5.61
CA VAL A 13 -9.44 -18.09 4.63
C VAL A 13 -9.35 -16.82 3.79
N ALA A 14 -9.09 -15.67 4.41
CA ALA A 14 -8.90 -14.41 3.69
C ALA A 14 -7.75 -14.50 2.67
N ILE A 15 -6.61 -15.08 3.03
CA ILE A 15 -5.46 -15.23 2.12
C ILE A 15 -5.78 -16.18 0.97
N ILE A 16 -6.34 -17.35 1.26
CA ILE A 16 -6.69 -18.36 0.24
C ILE A 16 -7.71 -17.78 -0.74
N LEU A 17 -8.75 -17.13 -0.23
CA LEU A 17 -9.75 -16.48 -1.07
C LEU A 17 -9.15 -15.33 -1.87
N ALA A 18 -8.23 -14.52 -1.30
CA ALA A 18 -7.62 -13.42 -2.03
C ALA A 18 -6.81 -13.91 -3.24
N ILE A 19 -6.11 -15.03 -3.09
CA ILE A 19 -5.35 -15.66 -4.18
C ILE A 19 -6.29 -16.26 -5.22
N TRP A 20 -7.33 -16.98 -4.79
CA TRP A 20 -8.23 -17.69 -5.69
C TRP A 20 -9.18 -16.76 -6.45
N THR A 21 -9.84 -15.85 -5.73
CA THR A 21 -10.81 -14.91 -6.31
C THR A 21 -10.14 -13.72 -7.00
N ARG A 22 -8.85 -13.46 -6.70
CA ARG A 22 -8.13 -12.23 -7.09
C ARG A 22 -8.84 -10.94 -6.64
N GLN A 23 -9.70 -11.03 -5.62
CA GLN A 23 -10.46 -9.91 -5.06
C GLN A 23 -10.14 -9.76 -3.58
N VAL A 24 -9.22 -8.84 -3.26
CA VAL A 24 -8.73 -8.64 -1.90
C VAL A 24 -9.84 -8.17 -0.96
N LEU A 25 -10.63 -7.15 -1.37
CA LEU A 25 -11.70 -6.59 -0.53
C LEU A 25 -12.76 -7.65 -0.16
N PHE A 26 -13.22 -8.42 -1.15
CA PHE A 26 -14.19 -9.50 -0.93
C PHE A 26 -13.65 -10.54 0.04
N SER A 27 -12.38 -10.92 -0.12
CA SER A 27 -11.73 -11.93 0.72
C SER A 27 -11.53 -11.47 2.17
N LEU A 28 -11.21 -10.18 2.36
CA LEU A 28 -11.10 -9.56 3.68
C LEU A 28 -12.46 -9.50 4.40
N LEU A 29 -13.54 -9.17 3.68
CA LEU A 29 -14.89 -9.14 4.24
C LEU A 29 -15.34 -10.53 4.71
N ILE A 30 -15.05 -11.58 3.93
CA ILE A 30 -15.35 -12.96 4.33
C ILE A 30 -14.51 -13.37 5.55
N GLY A 31 -13.21 -13.03 5.56
CA GLY A 31 -12.35 -13.28 6.71
C GLY A 31 -12.88 -12.61 7.98
N LEU A 32 -13.30 -11.34 7.88
CA LEU A 32 -13.90 -10.59 8.98
C LEU A 32 -15.18 -11.26 9.50
N ALA A 33 -16.09 -11.64 8.60
CA ALA A 33 -17.33 -12.32 8.93
C ALA A 33 -17.05 -13.65 9.67
N ILE A 34 -16.13 -14.46 9.16
CA ILE A 34 -15.74 -15.73 9.80
C ILE A 34 -15.14 -15.49 11.18
N GLY A 35 -14.32 -14.45 11.35
CA GLY A 35 -13.76 -14.06 12.64
C GLY A 35 -14.85 -13.79 13.68
N TRP A 36 -15.84 -12.98 13.33
CA TRP A 36 -16.96 -12.66 14.23
C TRP A 36 -17.90 -13.85 14.47
N ILE A 37 -18.14 -14.71 13.48
CA ILE A 37 -18.90 -15.96 13.67
C ILE A 37 -18.24 -16.88 14.71
N ILE A 38 -16.89 -16.95 14.71
CA ILE A 38 -16.15 -17.74 15.70
C ILE A 38 -16.26 -17.13 17.10
N ILE A 39 -16.20 -15.79 17.21
CA ILE A 39 -16.30 -15.08 18.49
C ILE A 39 -17.70 -15.23 19.09
N GLU A 40 -18.75 -14.99 18.30
CA GLU A 40 -20.15 -15.00 18.74
C GLU A 40 -20.75 -16.41 18.83
N LYS A 41 -20.05 -17.43 18.30
CA LYS A 41 -20.49 -18.83 18.23
C LYS A 41 -21.87 -19.01 17.57
N GLY A 42 -22.24 -18.10 16.67
CA GLY A 42 -23.52 -18.11 15.99
C GLY A 42 -23.43 -17.40 14.63
N LEU A 43 -24.03 -18.00 13.59
CA LEU A 43 -23.92 -17.49 12.22
C LEU A 43 -24.56 -16.10 12.07
N PHE A 44 -25.83 -15.96 12.44
CA PHE A 44 -26.56 -14.70 12.28
C PHE A 44 -26.03 -13.59 13.18
N VAL A 45 -25.72 -13.91 14.44
CA VAL A 45 -25.16 -12.95 15.41
C VAL A 45 -23.76 -12.52 14.98
N GLY A 46 -22.90 -13.45 14.56
CA GLY A 46 -21.57 -13.13 14.06
C GLY A 46 -21.58 -12.28 12.79
N LEU A 47 -22.50 -12.54 11.85
CA LEU A 47 -22.66 -11.68 10.68
C LEU A 47 -23.11 -10.28 11.07
N TYR A 48 -24.06 -10.15 11.99
CA TYR A 48 -24.50 -8.87 12.52
C TYR A 48 -23.35 -8.12 13.22
N SER A 49 -22.64 -8.76 14.15
CA SER A 49 -21.47 -8.18 14.83
C SER A 49 -20.35 -7.81 13.86
N SER A 50 -20.20 -8.51 12.74
CA SER A 50 -19.19 -8.15 11.72
C SER A 50 -19.50 -6.84 11.01
N VAL A 51 -20.79 -6.52 10.83
CA VAL A 51 -21.25 -5.25 10.25
C VAL A 51 -21.08 -4.14 11.28
N ASP A 52 -21.48 -4.37 12.53
CA ASP A 52 -21.27 -3.41 13.63
C ASP A 52 -19.78 -3.08 13.79
N ALA A 53 -18.90 -4.09 13.73
CA ALA A 53 -17.47 -3.88 13.78
C ALA A 53 -16.92 -3.00 12.65
N LEU A 54 -17.49 -3.06 11.43
CA LEU A 54 -17.12 -2.16 10.34
C LEU A 54 -17.52 -0.70 10.63
N ILE A 55 -18.67 -0.51 11.28
CA ILE A 55 -19.16 0.81 11.67
C ILE A 55 -18.33 1.35 12.84
N ASP A 56 -18.00 0.51 13.81
CA ASP A 56 -17.22 0.85 15.01
C ASP A 56 -15.80 1.32 14.69
N VAL A 57 -15.22 0.94 13.55
CA VAL A 57 -13.94 1.50 13.09
C VAL A 57 -14.00 3.03 13.03
N PHE A 58 -15.15 3.61 12.68
CA PHE A 58 -15.31 5.06 12.60
C PHE A 58 -15.45 5.76 13.96
N ALA A 59 -15.72 5.01 15.03
CA ALA A 59 -15.79 5.56 16.38
C ALA A 59 -14.40 6.01 16.90
N SER A 60 -13.33 5.39 16.41
CA SER A 60 -11.96 5.80 16.72
C SER A 60 -11.55 7.00 15.87
N ALA A 61 -11.30 8.14 16.50
CA ALA A 61 -10.80 9.34 15.83
C ALA A 61 -9.49 9.07 15.06
N GLY A 62 -8.63 8.17 15.55
CA GLY A 62 -7.40 7.77 14.88
C GLY A 62 -7.67 7.03 13.56
N ASN A 63 -8.50 5.98 13.62
CA ASN A 63 -8.87 5.19 12.44
C ASN A 63 -9.58 6.04 11.39
N THR A 64 -10.53 6.89 11.82
CA THR A 64 -11.27 7.78 10.92
C THR A 64 -10.34 8.78 10.22
N ARG A 65 -9.37 9.36 10.93
CA ARG A 65 -8.35 10.23 10.31
C ARG A 65 -7.54 9.48 9.27
N THR A 66 -7.12 8.24 9.55
CA THR A 66 -6.38 7.41 8.59
C THR A 66 -7.21 7.13 7.35
N ILE A 67 -8.49 6.74 7.49
CA ILE A 67 -9.38 6.49 6.35
C ILE A 67 -9.52 7.75 5.48
N VAL A 68 -9.82 8.90 6.10
CA VAL A 68 -9.97 10.18 5.38
C VAL A 68 -8.67 10.56 4.67
N PHE A 69 -7.52 10.42 5.35
CA PHE A 69 -6.22 10.69 4.77
C PHE A 69 -5.95 9.82 3.53
N THR A 70 -6.18 8.51 3.62
CA THR A 70 -6.00 7.58 2.49
C THR A 70 -6.91 7.94 1.31
N LEU A 71 -8.16 8.35 1.57
CA LEU A 71 -9.09 8.81 0.52
C LEU A 71 -8.59 10.08 -0.18
N ILE A 72 -8.10 11.07 0.58
CA ILE A 72 -7.55 12.32 0.02
C ILE A 72 -6.33 12.03 -0.85
N ILE A 73 -5.43 11.16 -0.39
CA ILE A 73 -4.26 10.73 -1.17
C ILE A 73 -4.69 10.04 -2.47
N GLY A 74 -5.69 9.14 -2.40
CA GLY A 74 -6.26 8.51 -3.59
C GLY A 74 -6.80 9.52 -4.60
N ALA A 75 -7.54 10.53 -4.11
CA ALA A 75 -8.05 11.62 -4.93
C ALA A 75 -6.92 12.47 -5.54
N LEU A 76 -5.88 12.79 -4.77
CA LEU A 76 -4.71 13.53 -5.25
C LEU A 76 -3.99 12.77 -6.38
N ILE A 77 -3.73 11.47 -6.18
CA ILE A 77 -3.11 10.62 -7.21
C ILE A 77 -3.97 10.62 -8.48
N GLN A 78 -5.29 10.51 -8.34
CA GLN A 78 -6.21 10.55 -9.48
C GLN A 78 -6.22 11.91 -10.18
N MET A 79 -6.15 13.01 -9.42
CA MET A 79 -6.02 14.36 -9.97
C MET A 79 -4.73 14.54 -10.77
N VAL A 80 -3.60 14.04 -10.26
CA VAL A 80 -2.28 14.10 -10.94
C VAL A 80 -2.28 13.25 -12.22
N LYS A 81 -3.00 12.12 -12.23
CA LYS A 81 -3.22 11.33 -13.44
C LYS A 81 -4.05 12.09 -14.47
N TYR A 82 -5.18 12.67 -14.05
CA TYR A 82 -6.11 13.37 -14.94
C TYR A 82 -5.55 14.69 -15.49
N SER A 83 -4.75 15.42 -14.70
CA SER A 83 -4.09 16.65 -15.13
C SER A 83 -2.99 16.44 -16.17
N GLY A 84 -2.67 15.18 -16.52
CA GLY A 84 -1.56 14.85 -17.40
C GLY A 84 -0.19 15.03 -16.74
N GLY A 85 -0.13 15.30 -15.43
CA GLY A 85 1.12 15.43 -14.69
C GLY A 85 1.98 14.17 -14.77
N VAL A 86 1.35 12.99 -14.68
CA VAL A 86 2.02 11.71 -14.91
C VAL A 86 2.62 11.64 -16.32
N SER A 87 1.85 12.01 -17.35
CA SER A 87 2.31 11.99 -18.75
C SER A 87 3.45 12.97 -19.02
N GLY A 88 3.38 14.19 -18.48
CA GLY A 88 4.45 15.19 -18.59
C GLY A 88 5.72 14.76 -17.86
N PHE A 89 5.58 14.16 -16.69
CA PHE A 89 6.72 13.61 -15.95
C PHE A 89 7.38 12.44 -16.70
N VAL A 90 6.57 11.53 -17.27
CA VAL A 90 7.02 10.46 -18.16
C VAL A 90 7.79 11.02 -19.36
N GLN A 91 7.29 12.08 -20.01
CA GLN A 91 7.95 12.71 -21.15
C GLN A 91 9.29 13.35 -20.76
N LYS A 92 9.35 14.01 -19.60
CA LYS A 92 10.59 14.61 -19.06
C LYS A 92 11.64 13.54 -18.76
N ILE A 93 11.23 12.41 -18.18
CA ILE A 93 12.13 11.26 -17.97
C ILE A 93 12.59 10.68 -19.31
N GLN A 94 11.70 10.52 -20.29
CA GLN A 94 12.09 10.03 -21.62
C GLN A 94 13.15 10.91 -22.27
N GLN A 95 13.02 12.25 -22.17
CA GLN A 95 14.03 13.18 -22.67
C GLN A 95 15.37 13.02 -21.94
N MET A 96 15.36 12.92 -20.60
CA MET A 96 16.58 12.70 -19.81
C MET A 96 17.27 11.37 -20.10
N VAL A 97 16.49 10.34 -20.44
CA VAL A 97 16.98 8.98 -20.73
C VAL A 97 17.53 8.88 -22.16
N LYS A 98 16.88 9.50 -23.16
CA LYS A 98 17.29 9.47 -24.57
C LYS A 98 18.70 9.99 -24.82
N GLY A 99 19.20 10.95 -24.03
CA GLY A 99 20.55 11.49 -24.16
C GLY A 99 21.65 10.74 -23.40
N SER A 100 21.34 9.58 -22.78
CA SER A 100 22.30 8.86 -21.96
C SER A 100 22.98 7.72 -22.72
N ALA A 101 24.28 7.53 -22.47
CA ALA A 101 25.04 6.38 -22.97
C ALA A 101 24.46 5.02 -22.54
N ASN A 102 23.67 4.97 -21.45
CA ASN A 102 23.05 3.74 -20.96
C ASN A 102 21.61 3.99 -20.45
N PRO A 103 20.63 4.11 -21.37
CA PRO A 103 19.27 4.58 -21.05
C PRO A 103 18.53 3.65 -20.08
N THR A 104 18.72 2.33 -20.21
CA THR A 104 18.08 1.32 -19.36
C THR A 104 18.53 1.41 -17.90
N ARG A 105 19.82 1.68 -17.67
CA ARG A 105 20.38 1.83 -16.31
C ARG A 105 19.95 3.15 -15.69
N LYS A 106 19.93 4.23 -16.49
CA LYS A 106 19.48 5.55 -16.03
C LYS A 106 18.00 5.51 -15.63
N LEU A 107 17.15 4.85 -16.41
CA LEU A 107 15.73 4.69 -16.09
C LEU A 107 15.51 3.97 -14.75
N GLN A 108 16.22 2.86 -14.50
CA GLN A 108 16.16 2.12 -13.24
C GLN A 108 16.63 2.96 -12.05
N ALA A 109 17.73 3.72 -12.23
CA ALA A 109 18.24 4.63 -11.20
C ALA A 109 17.24 5.76 -10.91
N THR A 110 16.63 6.35 -11.93
CA THR A 110 15.60 7.39 -11.75
C THR A 110 14.37 6.84 -11.03
N ALA A 111 13.95 5.60 -11.32
CA ALA A 111 12.87 4.94 -10.59
C ALA A 111 13.19 4.78 -9.10
N GLY A 112 14.39 4.25 -8.78
CA GLY A 112 14.82 4.08 -7.39
C GLY A 112 15.00 5.40 -6.64
N ILE A 113 15.59 6.42 -7.28
CA ILE A 113 15.74 7.76 -6.68
C ILE A 113 14.37 8.39 -6.43
N THR A 114 13.41 8.23 -7.35
CA THR A 114 12.06 8.76 -7.17
C THR A 114 11.37 8.10 -5.97
N GLY A 115 11.48 6.78 -5.82
CA GLY A 115 10.95 6.06 -4.66
C GLY A 115 11.60 6.53 -3.35
N PHE A 116 12.92 6.70 -3.36
CA PHE A 116 13.67 7.17 -2.20
C PHE A 116 13.33 8.62 -1.78
N LEU A 117 13.04 9.50 -2.75
CA LEU A 117 12.69 10.90 -2.47
C LEU A 117 11.24 11.07 -1.98
N ILE A 118 10.34 10.15 -2.31
CA ILE A 118 8.95 10.17 -1.82
C ILE A 118 8.92 9.39 -0.50
N PHE A 119 9.48 9.97 0.57
CA PHE A 119 9.56 9.33 1.89
C PHE A 119 8.33 9.58 2.78
N ILE A 120 7.25 10.17 2.25
CA ILE A 120 6.03 10.52 3.01
C ILE A 120 5.32 9.26 3.52
N GLU A 121 5.09 8.28 2.65
CA GLU A 121 4.45 7.01 2.99
C GLU A 121 4.91 5.95 1.98
N SER A 122 5.22 4.75 2.46
CA SER A 122 5.74 3.66 1.63
C SER A 122 4.74 3.27 0.53
N ASN A 123 3.45 3.20 0.86
CA ASN A 123 2.40 2.86 -0.12
C ASN A 123 2.29 3.89 -1.24
N ILE A 124 2.30 5.18 -0.89
CA ILE A 124 2.23 6.29 -1.86
C ILE A 124 3.44 6.26 -2.78
N SER A 125 4.62 6.07 -2.20
CA SER A 125 5.88 6.00 -2.94
C SER A 125 5.88 4.85 -3.94
N ILE A 126 5.51 3.64 -3.51
CA ILE A 126 5.42 2.45 -4.37
C ILE A 126 4.38 2.65 -5.47
N LEU A 127 3.18 3.15 -5.14
CA LEU A 127 2.11 3.41 -6.11
C LEU A 127 2.52 4.47 -7.14
N THR A 128 3.24 5.50 -6.71
CA THR A 128 3.70 6.60 -7.58
C THR A 128 4.78 6.10 -8.53
N VAL A 129 5.80 5.41 -8.02
CA VAL A 129 6.86 4.81 -8.86
C VAL A 129 6.26 3.79 -9.82
N GLY A 130 5.39 2.90 -9.33
CA GLY A 130 4.71 1.93 -10.17
C GLY A 130 3.87 2.57 -11.28
N THR A 131 3.06 3.59 -10.95
CA THR A 131 2.21 4.27 -11.94
C THR A 131 3.03 5.02 -13.00
N ILE A 132 4.07 5.74 -12.58
CA ILE A 132 4.87 6.59 -13.46
C ILE A 132 5.80 5.76 -14.35
N PHE A 133 6.50 4.78 -13.77
CA PHE A 133 7.59 4.08 -14.45
C PHE A 133 7.15 2.82 -15.19
N ARG A 134 5.98 2.24 -14.87
CA ARG A 134 5.45 1.06 -15.59
C ARG A 134 5.41 1.22 -17.11
N PRO A 135 4.79 2.28 -17.69
CA PRO A 135 4.78 2.43 -19.15
C PRO A 135 6.17 2.65 -19.75
N LEU A 136 7.15 3.13 -18.96
CA LEU A 136 8.53 3.29 -19.40
C LEU A 136 9.27 1.96 -19.39
N PHE A 137 9.17 1.18 -18.31
CA PHE A 137 9.79 -0.14 -18.20
C PHE A 137 9.28 -1.08 -19.28
N ASP A 138 7.96 -1.07 -19.54
CA ASP A 138 7.34 -1.86 -20.61
C ASP A 138 7.93 -1.49 -22.00
N ARG A 139 8.15 -0.19 -22.28
CA ARG A 139 8.75 0.27 -23.55
C ARG A 139 10.22 -0.11 -23.73
N PHE A 140 10.97 -0.21 -22.64
CA PHE A 140 12.39 -0.57 -22.65
C PHE A 140 12.60 -2.10 -22.48
N GLY A 141 11.53 -2.90 -22.47
CA GLY A 141 11.60 -4.35 -22.32
C GLY A 141 12.12 -4.81 -20.95
N ILE A 142 11.93 -4.00 -19.91
CA ILE A 142 12.35 -4.33 -18.54
C ILE A 142 11.18 -5.03 -17.82
N SER A 143 11.47 -6.09 -17.08
CA SER A 143 10.45 -6.88 -16.39
C SER A 143 9.69 -6.09 -15.31
N LYS A 144 8.41 -6.42 -15.14
CA LYS A 144 7.52 -5.76 -14.16
C LYS A 144 7.91 -6.10 -12.73
N GLU A 145 8.43 -7.30 -12.53
CA GLU A 145 8.99 -7.81 -11.28
C GLU A 145 10.19 -6.98 -10.85
N LYS A 146 11.03 -6.56 -11.80
CA LYS A 146 12.18 -5.70 -11.50
C LYS A 146 11.74 -4.28 -11.12
N LEU A 147 10.69 -3.75 -11.76
CA LEU A 147 10.11 -2.48 -11.35
C LEU A 147 9.53 -2.57 -9.92
N ALA A 148 8.78 -3.64 -9.63
CA ALA A 148 8.23 -3.88 -8.30
C ALA A 148 9.34 -3.96 -7.24
N TYR A 149 10.42 -4.69 -7.53
CA TYR A 149 11.59 -4.77 -6.66
C TYR A 149 12.23 -3.39 -6.42
N ILE A 150 12.45 -2.58 -7.46
CA ILE A 150 13.04 -1.24 -7.33
C ILE A 150 12.12 -0.31 -6.54
N ALA A 151 10.81 -0.34 -6.81
CA ALA A 151 9.83 0.47 -6.09
C ALA A 151 9.85 0.13 -4.60
N ASP A 152 9.73 -1.15 -4.24
CA ASP A 152 9.69 -1.58 -2.84
C ASP A 152 11.02 -1.32 -2.11
N SER A 153 12.14 -1.73 -2.72
CA SER A 153 13.49 -1.60 -2.14
C SER A 153 13.96 -0.16 -1.99
N SER A 154 13.33 0.82 -2.65
CA SER A 154 13.66 2.24 -2.50
C SER A 154 12.70 2.96 -1.56
N SER A 155 11.41 2.69 -1.66
CA SER A 155 10.37 3.31 -0.87
C SER A 155 10.43 2.88 0.61
N ALA A 156 10.55 1.59 0.91
CA ALA A 156 10.50 1.11 2.29
C ALA A 156 11.68 1.64 3.15
N PRO A 157 12.95 1.62 2.69
CA PRO A 157 14.05 2.17 3.48
C PRO A 157 13.96 3.68 3.67
N SER A 158 13.51 4.43 2.65
CA SER A 158 13.39 5.89 2.76
C SER A 158 12.41 6.32 3.86
N CYS A 159 11.29 5.59 4.01
CA CYS A 159 10.31 5.91 5.04
C CYS A 159 10.82 5.65 6.46
N ILE A 160 11.74 4.70 6.63
CA ILE A 160 12.34 4.41 7.94
C ILE A 160 13.50 5.38 8.23
N LEU A 161 14.30 5.74 7.22
CA LEU A 161 15.47 6.61 7.38
C LEU A 161 15.12 8.07 7.65
N PHE A 162 14.03 8.58 7.08
CA PHE A 162 13.58 9.95 7.29
C PHE A 162 12.39 9.97 8.25
N PRO A 163 12.58 10.24 9.56
CA PRO A 163 11.53 10.12 10.58
C PRO A 163 10.49 11.26 10.54
N VAL A 164 10.37 11.98 9.42
CA VAL A 164 9.42 13.07 9.20
C VAL A 164 8.16 12.53 8.52
N ASN A 165 7.65 11.40 8.99
CA ASN A 165 6.48 10.72 8.46
C ASN A 165 5.79 9.85 9.54
N ALA A 166 4.73 9.14 9.14
CA ALA A 166 3.97 8.26 10.04
C ALA A 166 4.82 7.12 10.64
N TRP A 167 5.78 6.57 9.89
CA TRP A 167 6.70 5.53 10.37
C TRP A 167 7.67 6.08 11.42
N GLY A 168 8.17 7.29 11.23
CA GLY A 168 8.98 7.98 12.22
C GLY A 168 8.22 8.21 13.53
N ALA A 169 6.98 8.70 13.44
CA ALA A 169 6.11 8.86 14.61
C ALA A 169 5.84 7.53 15.34
N TYR A 170 5.61 6.45 14.58
CA TYR A 170 5.42 5.12 15.14
C TYR A 170 6.67 4.61 15.87
N ILE A 171 7.85 4.74 15.25
CA ILE A 171 9.12 4.32 15.87
C ILE A 171 9.40 5.14 17.14
N MET A 172 9.21 6.46 17.10
CA MET A 172 9.35 7.31 18.30
C MET A 172 8.38 6.88 19.40
N GLY A 173 7.12 6.57 19.07
CA GLY A 173 6.14 6.07 20.03
C GLY A 173 6.53 4.72 20.64
N LEU A 174 7.09 3.80 19.84
CA LEU A 174 7.62 2.54 20.36
C LEU A 174 8.79 2.77 21.30
N LEU A 175 9.76 3.61 20.92
CA LEU A 175 10.94 3.89 21.74
C LEU A 175 10.58 4.50 23.10
N VAL A 176 9.62 5.43 23.14
CA VAL A 176 9.12 6.00 24.39
C VAL A 176 8.38 4.97 25.25
N ALA A 177 7.74 3.97 24.65
CA ALA A 177 7.08 2.90 25.41
C ALA A 177 8.06 1.88 26.02
N PHE A 178 9.33 1.89 25.60
CA PHE A 178 10.40 1.06 26.15
C PHE A 178 11.25 1.76 27.22
N GLU A 179 11.02 3.06 27.49
CA GLU A 179 11.55 3.81 28.63
C GLU A 179 10.52 3.89 29.78
#